data_AF-A0A397UZI6-F1
#
_entry.id   AF-A0A397UZI6-F1
#
_cell.length_a   1.000
_cell.length_b   1.000
_cell.length_c   1.000
_cell.angle_alpha   90.00
_cell.angle_beta   90.00
_cell.angle_gamma   90.00
#
_symmetry.space_group_name_H-M   'P 1'
#
loop_
_entity.id
_entity.type
_entity.pdbx_description
1 polymer ?
#
loop_
_entity_poly.entity_id
_entity_poly.type
_entity_poly.pdbx_seq_one_letter_code
_entity_poly.pdbx_strand_id
1 'polypeptide(L)'
;MTNDDIGKELWEACWINSETFNQYVDELKNKSNDTLALISRGKVYLIIGKYEEAYAVLTRLLEIESENIIALKYRVEINYIMKKYKELIADLKNLLKIKPDDAWTIEAYNLVDRFIK
;
A
#
# COMPACT_ATOMS: atom_id res chain seq x y z
N MET A 1 39.55 -14.31 5.94
CA MET A 1 38.24 -13.74 6.27
C MET A 1 37.96 -14.10 7.71
N THR A 2 38.06 -13.12 8.60
CA THR A 2 37.63 -13.30 10.00
C THR A 2 36.09 -13.17 10.05
N ASN A 3 35.44 -13.62 11.12
CA ASN A 3 33.99 -13.46 11.27
C ASN A 3 33.54 -11.98 11.22
N ASP A 4 34.45 -11.03 11.40
CA ASP A 4 34.20 -9.58 11.32
C ASP A 4 34.04 -9.07 9.87
N ASP A 5 34.72 -9.69 8.90
CA ASP A 5 34.64 -9.29 7.48
C ASP A 5 33.26 -9.63 6.88
N ILE A 6 32.71 -10.80 7.23
CA ILE A 6 31.39 -11.26 6.77
C ILE A 6 30.27 -10.37 7.33
N GLY A 7 30.39 -9.96 8.60
CA GLY A 7 29.42 -9.05 9.22
C GLY A 7 29.37 -7.68 8.55
N LYS A 8 30.51 -7.17 8.10
CA LYS A 8 30.62 -5.90 7.37
C LYS A 8 30.02 -5.98 5.97
N GLU A 9 30.33 -7.03 5.20
CA GLU A 9 29.75 -7.24 3.86
C GLU A 9 28.23 -7.41 3.90
N LEU A 10 27.71 -8.16 4.89
CA LEU A 10 26.27 -8.32 5.08
C LEU A 10 25.57 -7.02 5.48
N TRP A 11 26.21 -6.20 6.33
CA TRP A 11 25.68 -4.89 6.71
C TRP A 11 25.69 -3.90 5.53
N GLU A 12 26.78 -3.85 4.75
CA GLU A 12 26.90 -3.00 3.56
C GLU A 12 25.90 -3.42 2.48
N ALA A 13 25.70 -4.73 2.25
CA ALA A 13 24.68 -5.22 1.33
C ALA A 13 23.27 -4.83 1.77
N CYS A 14 22.95 -4.96 3.07
CA CYS A 14 21.66 -4.51 3.62
C CYS A 14 21.47 -2.99 3.47
N TRP A 15 22.53 -2.21 3.70
CA TRP A 15 22.52 -0.75 3.55
C TRP A 15 22.33 -0.33 2.10
N ILE A 16 23.08 -0.92 1.16
CA ILE A 16 22.96 -0.60 -0.27
C ILE A 16 21.57 -0.99 -0.77
N ASN A 17 21.02 -2.14 -0.34
CA ASN A 17 19.66 -2.53 -0.68
C ASN A 17 18.61 -1.53 -0.14
N SER A 18 18.82 -0.95 1.04
CA SER A 18 17.90 0.06 1.59
C SER A 18 18.05 1.42 0.91
N GLU A 19 19.28 1.84 0.59
CA GLU A 19 19.58 3.09 -0.12
C GLU A 19 19.04 3.05 -1.56
N THR A 20 19.32 1.98 -2.31
CA THR A 20 18.82 1.79 -3.68
C THR A 20 17.31 1.74 -3.72
N PHE A 21 16.69 1.10 -2.73
CA PHE A 21 15.23 1.10 -2.59
C PHE A 21 14.69 2.52 -2.31
N ASN A 22 15.33 3.28 -1.42
CA ASN A 22 14.96 4.67 -1.14
C ASN A 22 15.13 5.58 -2.38
N GLN A 23 16.21 5.38 -3.14
CA GLN A 23 16.43 6.08 -4.41
C GLN A 23 15.33 5.76 -5.42
N TYR A 24 14.94 4.49 -5.55
CA TYR A 24 13.82 4.07 -6.38
C TYR A 24 12.49 4.72 -5.93
N VAL A 25 12.24 4.79 -4.63
CA VAL A 25 11.09 5.51 -4.05
C VAL A 25 11.12 6.99 -4.42
N ASP A 26 12.28 7.64 -4.34
CA ASP A 26 12.44 9.07 -4.65
C ASP A 26 12.34 9.37 -6.15
N GLU A 27 12.85 8.49 -7.00
CA GLU A 27 12.61 8.56 -8.45
C GLU A 27 11.12 8.47 -8.78
N LEU A 28 10.41 7.56 -8.11
CA LEU A 28 8.98 7.46 -8.24
C LEU A 28 8.28 8.73 -7.72
N LYS A 29 8.82 9.43 -6.70
CA LYS A 29 8.27 10.71 -6.24
C LYS A 29 8.19 11.75 -7.35
N ASN A 30 9.19 11.76 -8.22
CA ASN A 30 9.35 12.73 -9.31
C ASN A 30 8.64 12.30 -10.61
N LYS A 31 8.16 11.05 -10.71
CA LYS A 31 7.38 10.58 -11.86
C LYS A 31 5.91 11.02 -11.75
N SER A 32 5.37 11.41 -12.91
CA SER A 32 4.15 12.16 -13.16
C SER A 32 2.86 11.60 -12.54
N ASN A 33 1.75 12.35 -12.66
CA ASN A 33 0.37 11.96 -12.29
C ASN A 33 -0.20 10.79 -13.12
N ASP A 34 0.63 9.89 -13.62
CA ASP A 34 0.22 8.65 -14.27
C ASP A 34 -0.33 7.68 -13.21
N THR A 35 -1.52 7.17 -13.46
CA THR A 35 -2.22 6.16 -12.65
C THR A 35 -1.31 5.00 -12.28
N LEU A 36 -0.55 4.44 -13.24
CA LEU A 36 0.34 3.30 -12.99
C LEU A 36 1.48 3.66 -12.04
N ALA A 37 2.07 4.84 -12.20
CA ALA A 37 3.12 5.33 -11.32
C ALA A 37 2.60 5.51 -9.88
N LEU A 38 1.38 6.03 -9.71
CA LEU A 38 0.74 6.17 -8.40
C LEU A 38 0.46 4.81 -7.74
N ILE A 39 -0.02 3.82 -8.50
CA ILE A 39 -0.19 2.43 -8.00
C ILE A 39 1.14 1.85 -7.52
N SER A 40 2.18 1.94 -8.36
CA SER A 40 3.51 1.43 -8.02
C SER A 40 4.07 2.09 -6.76
N ARG A 41 3.93 3.42 -6.63
CA ARG A 41 4.33 4.17 -5.44
C ARG A 41 3.59 3.72 -4.19
N GLY A 42 2.26 3.63 -4.25
CA GLY A 42 1.44 3.18 -3.13
C GLY A 42 1.85 1.78 -2.65
N LYS A 43 2.06 0.86 -3.59
CA LYS A 43 2.52 -0.51 -3.30
C LYS A 43 3.91 -0.52 -2.65
N VAL A 44 4.85 0.26 -3.17
CA VAL A 44 6.22 0.35 -2.65
C VAL A 44 6.21 0.88 -1.23
N TYR A 45 5.45 1.95 -0.95
CA TYR A 45 5.31 2.49 0.41
C TYR A 45 4.67 1.50 1.38
N LEU A 46 3.66 0.74 0.93
CA LEU A 46 3.05 -0.33 1.71
C LEU A 46 4.11 -1.38 2.11
N ILE A 47 4.92 -1.85 1.17
CA ILE A 47 5.95 -2.89 1.40
C ILE A 47 6.98 -2.47 2.46
N ILE A 48 7.35 -1.18 2.52
CA ILE A 48 8.31 -0.68 3.51
C ILE A 48 7.68 -0.11 4.78
N GLY A 49 6.37 -0.31 4.96
CA GLY A 49 5.67 0.13 6.17
C GLY A 49 5.43 1.64 6.27
N LYS A 50 5.60 2.40 5.18
CA LYS A 50 5.25 3.82 5.09
C LYS A 50 3.76 3.97 4.77
N TYR A 51 2.92 3.55 5.71
CA TYR A 51 1.48 3.38 5.49
C TYR A 51 0.75 4.69 5.22
N GLU A 52 1.12 5.79 5.89
CA GLU A 52 0.50 7.10 5.66
C GLU A 52 0.85 7.65 4.27
N GLU A 53 2.10 7.50 3.82
CA GLU A 53 2.51 7.89 2.48
C GLU A 53 1.87 7.02 1.40
N ALA A 54 1.75 5.71 1.64
CA ALA A 54 1.01 4.80 0.77
C ALA A 54 -0.46 5.25 0.63
N TYR A 55 -1.11 5.53 1.76
CA TYR A 55 -2.50 5.98 1.80
C TYR A 55 -2.70 7.30 1.06
N ALA A 56 -1.81 8.28 1.25
CA ALA A 56 -1.88 9.58 0.60
C ALA A 56 -1.77 9.47 -0.92
N VAL A 57 -0.81 8.69 -1.43
CA VAL A 57 -0.63 8.48 -2.88
C VAL A 57 -1.83 7.77 -3.49
N LEU A 58 -2.37 6.74 -2.82
CA LEU A 58 -3.54 6.01 -3.32
C LEU A 58 -4.82 6.84 -3.23
N THR A 59 -4.92 7.74 -2.26
CA THR A 59 -6.03 8.70 -2.18
C THR A 59 -5.99 9.67 -3.34
N ARG A 60 -4.82 10.21 -3.67
CA ARG A 60 -4.63 11.04 -4.86
C ARG A 60 -4.99 10.30 -6.15
N LEU A 61 -4.65 9.01 -6.22
CA LEU A 61 -5.07 8.17 -7.35
C LEU A 61 -6.60 8.07 -7.45
N LEU A 62 -7.31 7.92 -6.34
CA LEU A 62 -8.77 7.92 -6.32
C LEU A 62 -9.41 9.29 -6.61
N GLU A 63 -8.69 10.40 -6.42
CA GLU A 63 -9.14 11.71 -6.90
C GLU A 63 -9.14 11.81 -8.43
N ILE A 64 -8.26 11.05 -9.11
CA ILE A 64 -8.15 10.98 -10.57
C ILE A 64 -9.09 9.91 -11.12
N GLU A 65 -9.08 8.72 -10.53
CA GLU A 65 -9.88 7.55 -10.89
C GLU A 65 -10.63 7.01 -9.66
N SER A 66 -11.78 7.61 -9.38
CA SER A 66 -12.59 7.30 -8.17
C SER A 66 -13.01 5.83 -8.03
N GLU A 67 -13.05 5.08 -9.14
CA GLU A 67 -13.42 3.66 -9.18
C GLU A 67 -12.21 2.73 -9.41
N ASN A 68 -10.98 3.21 -9.19
CA ASN A 68 -9.80 2.37 -9.34
C ASN A 68 -9.76 1.28 -8.27
N ILE A 69 -10.12 0.06 -8.68
CA ILE A 69 -10.21 -1.13 -7.81
C ILE A 69 -8.88 -1.44 -7.12
N ILE A 70 -7.75 -1.26 -7.82
CA ILE A 70 -6.43 -1.58 -7.26
C ILE A 70 -6.11 -0.61 -6.11
N ALA A 71 -6.39 0.68 -6.30
CA ALA A 71 -6.19 1.69 -5.28
C ALA A 71 -7.05 1.44 -4.04
N LEU A 72 -8.33 1.11 -4.24
CA LEU A 72 -9.25 0.75 -3.14
C LEU A 72 -8.76 -0.49 -2.38
N LYS A 73 -8.33 -1.55 -3.07
CA LYS A 73 -7.81 -2.77 -2.41
C LYS A 73 -6.57 -2.49 -1.56
N TYR A 74 -5.61 -1.72 -2.07
CA TYR A 74 -4.44 -1.34 -1.27
C TYR A 74 -4.81 -0.45 -0.09
N ARG A 75 -5.75 0.49 -0.24
CA ARG A 75 -6.22 1.28 0.90
C ARG A 75 -6.95 0.45 1.95
N VAL A 76 -7.74 -0.56 1.57
CA VAL A 76 -8.35 -1.52 2.50
C VAL A 76 -7.28 -2.23 3.33
N GLU A 77 -6.22 -2.73 2.69
CA GLU A 77 -5.10 -3.39 3.37
C GLU A 77 -4.37 -2.43 4.33
N ILE A 78 -4.06 -1.22 3.87
CA ILE A 78 -3.43 -0.19 4.69
C ILE A 78 -4.29 0.16 5.91
N ASN A 79 -5.58 0.42 5.68
CA ASN A 79 -6.52 0.76 6.76
C ASN A 79 -6.68 -0.39 7.75
N TYR A 80 -6.60 -1.64 7.31
CA TYR A 80 -6.61 -2.81 8.19
C TYR A 80 -5.38 -2.83 9.10
N ILE A 81 -4.18 -2.68 8.52
CA ILE A 81 -2.91 -2.64 9.26
C ILE A 81 -2.91 -1.49 10.28
N MET A 82 -3.43 -0.33 9.89
CA MET A 82 -3.51 0.86 10.73
C MET A 82 -4.70 0.86 11.69
N LYS A 83 -5.54 -0.19 11.68
CA LYS A 83 -6.77 -0.30 12.49
C LYS A 83 -7.77 0.86 12.26
N LYS A 84 -7.73 1.48 11.07
CA LYS A 84 -8.64 2.54 10.59
C LYS A 84 -9.89 1.91 9.99
N TYR A 85 -10.70 1.25 10.83
CA TYR A 85 -11.77 0.39 10.33
C TYR A 85 -12.95 1.12 9.68
N LYS A 86 -13.20 2.39 10.04
CA LYS A 86 -14.27 3.19 9.43
C LYS A 86 -13.96 3.46 7.96
N GLU A 87 -12.72 3.85 7.69
CA GLU A 87 -12.17 4.10 6.37
C GLU A 87 -12.08 2.81 5.55
N LEU A 88 -11.66 1.70 6.19
CA LEU A 88 -11.68 0.37 5.58
C LEU A 88 -13.09 0.01 5.08
N ILE A 89 -14.10 0.12 5.94
CA ILE A 89 -15.50 -0.19 5.58
C ILE A 89 -15.98 0.69 4.43
N ALA A 90 -15.61 1.97 4.41
CA ALA A 90 -15.96 2.88 3.32
C ALA A 90 -15.37 2.41 1.98
N ASP A 91 -14.09 2.04 1.97
CA ASP A 91 -13.41 1.54 0.76
C ASP A 91 -13.99 0.19 0.30
N LEU A 92 -14.31 -0.73 1.22
CA LEU A 92 -15.02 -1.98 0.89
C LEU A 92 -16.41 -1.74 0.31
N LYS A 93 -17.17 -0.78 0.85
CA LYS A 93 -18.48 -0.41 0.28
C LYS A 93 -18.34 0.12 -1.14
N ASN A 94 -17.30 0.90 -1.42
CA ASN A 94 -17.03 1.37 -2.78
C ASN A 94 -16.68 0.19 -3.71
N LEU A 95 -15.87 -0.76 -3.26
CA LEU A 95 -15.58 -1.98 -4.01
C LEU A 95 -16.85 -2.79 -4.30
N LEU A 96 -17.75 -2.96 -3.32
CA LEU A 96 -19.04 -3.66 -3.53
C LEU A 96 -19.98 -2.91 -4.48
N LYS A 97 -19.89 -1.58 -4.58
CA LYS A 97 -20.65 -0.83 -5.61
C LYS A 97 -20.13 -1.12 -7.01
N ILE A 98 -18.81 -1.23 -7.18
CA ILE A 98 -18.16 -1.47 -8.48
C ILE A 98 -18.29 -2.95 -8.89
N LYS A 99 -18.09 -3.86 -7.94
CA LYS A 99 -18.21 -5.32 -8.11
C LYS A 99 -19.02 -5.92 -6.96
N PRO A 100 -20.36 -5.94 -7.08
CA PRO A 100 -21.23 -6.48 -6.03
C PRO A 100 -20.97 -7.94 -5.68
N ASP A 101 -20.51 -8.73 -6.66
CA ASP A 101 -20.31 -10.17 -6.54
C ASP A 101 -18.83 -10.56 -6.30
N ASP A 102 -17.95 -9.60 -5.98
CA ASP A 102 -16.55 -9.90 -5.64
C ASP A 102 -16.49 -10.60 -4.28
N ALA A 103 -16.33 -11.93 -4.32
CA ALA A 103 -16.33 -12.80 -3.13
C ALA A 103 -15.37 -12.32 -2.04
N TRP A 104 -14.16 -11.88 -2.44
CA TRP A 104 -13.17 -11.35 -1.50
C TRP A 104 -13.68 -10.10 -0.77
N THR A 105 -14.28 -9.16 -1.50
CA THR A 105 -14.81 -7.93 -0.91
C THR A 105 -15.97 -8.22 0.03
N ILE A 106 -16.88 -9.13 -0.33
CA ILE A 106 -18.00 -9.57 0.52
C ILE A 106 -17.47 -10.18 1.82
N GLU A 107 -16.50 -11.09 1.72
CA GLU A 107 -15.92 -11.78 2.87
C GLU A 107 -15.19 -10.79 3.79
N ALA A 108 -14.36 -9.91 3.23
CA ALA A 108 -13.67 -8.86 3.98
C ALA A 108 -14.66 -7.93 4.70
N TYR A 109 -15.75 -7.54 4.04
CA TYR A 109 -16.77 -6.68 4.64
C TYR A 109 -17.46 -7.37 5.83
N ASN A 110 -17.89 -8.62 5.65
CA ASN A 110 -18.54 -9.40 6.70
C ASN A 110 -17.63 -9.72 7.87
N LEU A 111 -16.32 -9.87 7.62
CA LEU A 111 -15.33 -10.05 8.68
C LEU A 111 -15.26 -8.79 9.54
N VAL A 112 -15.04 -7.64 8.92
CA VAL A 112 -14.84 -6.37 9.61
C VAL A 112 -16.12 -5.88 10.31
N ASP A 113 -17.30 -6.01 9.69
CA ASP A 113 -18.58 -5.63 10.30
C ASP A 113 -18.89 -6.41 11.58
N ARG A 114 -18.48 -7.69 11.65
CA ARG A 114 -18.65 -8.53 12.84
C ARG A 114 -17.74 -8.15 14.00
N PHE A 115 -16.54 -7.64 13.72
CA PHE A 115 -15.57 -7.29 14.78
C PHE A 115 -15.76 -5.90 15.39
N ILE A 116 -16.60 -5.06 14.79
CA ILE A 116 -16.80 -3.66 15.23
C ILE A 116 -18.13 -3.46 15.98
N LYS A 117 -18.99 -4.47 15.98
CA LYS A 117 -20.18 -4.55 16.85
C LYS A 117 -19.81 -5.11 18.22
#